data_AF-A0A927N7X6-F1
#
_entry.id   AF-A0A927N7X6-F1
#
_cell.length_a   1.000
_cell.length_b   1.000
_cell.length_c   1.000
_cell.angle_alpha   90.00
_cell.angle_beta   90.00
_cell.angle_gamma   90.00
#
_symmetry.space_group_name_H-M   'P 1'
#
loop_
_entity.id
_entity.type
_entity.pdbx_description
1 polymer ?
#
loop_
_entity_poly.entity_id
_entity_poly.type
_entity_poly.pdbx_seq_one_letter_code
_entity_poly.pdbx_strand_id
1 'polypeptide(L)'
;MGKKRKLKKKVGRLEALMWGAAGALVATSVARELRRPPAERTWQGRVVGVPYDYRPPTVERLRSTWWAPEDERLFVPTAYGLGWDLNLGRVARLARQRVSPDAQSNGHLSHRL
;
A
#
# COMPACT_ATOMS: atom_id res chain seq x y z
N MET A 1 -3.06 -33.43 -32.92
CA MET A 1 -4.24 -32.54 -32.77
C MET A 1 -4.59 -32.40 -31.28
N GLY A 2 -4.08 -31.37 -30.59
CA GLY A 2 -4.26 -31.20 -29.13
C GLY A 2 -5.18 -30.03 -28.80
N LYS A 3 -6.46 -30.30 -28.48
CA LYS A 3 -7.41 -29.29 -27.99
C LYS A 3 -6.98 -28.84 -26.60
N LYS A 4 -6.29 -27.69 -26.51
CA LYS A 4 -6.06 -26.99 -25.24
C LYS A 4 -7.42 -26.56 -24.67
N ARG A 5 -7.93 -27.32 -23.70
CA ARG A 5 -9.11 -26.94 -22.90
C ARG A 5 -8.79 -25.62 -22.20
N LYS A 6 -9.34 -24.52 -22.71
CA LYS A 6 -9.32 -23.22 -22.02
C LYS A 6 -10.11 -23.38 -20.72
N LEU A 7 -9.39 -23.40 -19.60
CA LEU A 7 -9.99 -23.44 -18.27
C LEU A 7 -10.73 -22.12 -18.05
N LYS A 8 -12.06 -22.10 -18.26
CA LYS A 8 -12.89 -20.94 -17.92
C LYS A 8 -12.89 -20.81 -16.39
N LYS A 9 -12.12 -19.86 -15.84
CA LYS A 9 -12.20 -19.50 -14.41
C LYS A 9 -13.64 -19.05 -14.12
N LYS A 10 -14.37 -19.78 -13.28
CA LYS A 10 -15.64 -19.31 -12.72
C LYS A 10 -15.28 -18.33 -11.61
N VAL A 11 -15.55 -17.04 -11.83
CA VAL A 11 -15.39 -16.00 -10.81
C VAL A 11 -16.32 -16.35 -9.65
N GLY A 12 -15.78 -16.46 -8.42
CA GLY A 12 -16.59 -16.82 -7.25
C GLY A 12 -17.55 -15.69 -6.86
N ARG A 13 -18.68 -15.99 -6.19
CA ARG A 13 -19.64 -14.96 -5.72
C ARG A 13 -18.97 -13.94 -4.78
N LEU A 14 -18.08 -14.39 -3.91
CA LEU A 14 -17.30 -13.52 -3.03
C LEU A 14 -16.34 -12.61 -3.82
N GLU A 15 -15.64 -13.17 -4.80
CA GLU A 15 -14.74 -12.40 -5.67
C GLU A 15 -15.50 -11.34 -6.47
N ALA A 16 -16.68 -11.67 -6.99
CA ALA A 16 -17.55 -10.71 -7.66
C ALA A 16 -18.00 -9.58 -6.72
N LEU A 17 -18.34 -9.90 -5.47
CA LEU A 17 -18.69 -8.89 -4.46
C LEU A 17 -17.50 -7.98 -4.13
N MET A 18 -16.30 -8.55 -3.97
CA MET A 18 -15.09 -7.79 -3.69
C MET A 18 -14.74 -6.83 -4.84
N TRP A 19 -14.78 -7.30 -6.09
CA TRP A 19 -14.57 -6.44 -7.25
C TRP A 19 -15.67 -5.40 -7.41
N GLY A 20 -16.92 -5.76 -7.12
CA GLY A 20 -18.04 -4.81 -7.09
C GLY A 20 -17.81 -3.69 -6.08
N ALA A 21 -17.40 -4.02 -4.85
CA ALA A 21 -17.08 -3.05 -3.82
C ALA A 21 -15.89 -2.14 -4.22
N ALA A 22 -14.82 -2.73 -4.75
CA ALA A 22 -13.68 -1.95 -5.25
C ALA A 22 -14.08 -0.99 -6.37
N GLY A 23 -14.86 -1.47 -7.34
CA GLY A 23 -15.40 -0.65 -8.43
C GLY A 23 -16.29 0.49 -7.92
N ALA A 24 -17.15 0.22 -6.92
CA ALA A 24 -18.00 1.24 -6.31
C ALA A 24 -17.19 2.33 -5.59
N LEU A 25 -16.11 1.97 -4.90
CA LEU A 25 -15.22 2.94 -4.25
C LEU A 25 -14.55 3.88 -5.27
N VAL A 26 -14.03 3.31 -6.37
CA VAL A 26 -13.41 4.10 -7.46
C VAL A 26 -14.45 4.98 -8.15
N ALA A 27 -15.63 4.45 -8.47
CA ALA A 27 -16.69 5.23 -9.10
C ALA A 27 -17.12 6.40 -8.21
N THR A 28 -17.25 6.15 -6.90
CA THR A 28 -17.67 7.18 -5.93
C THR A 28 -16.61 8.26 -5.75
N SER A 29 -15.33 7.90 -5.65
CA SER A 29 -14.24 8.89 -5.51
C SER A 29 -14.10 9.76 -6.76
N VAL A 30 -14.18 9.18 -7.96
CA VAL A 30 -14.11 9.92 -9.22
C VAL A 30 -15.35 10.79 -9.41
N ALA A 31 -16.56 10.26 -9.17
CA ALA A 31 -17.79 11.03 -9.27
C ALA A 31 -17.79 12.24 -8.34
N ARG A 32 -17.24 12.12 -7.13
CA ARG A 32 -17.10 13.23 -6.18
C ARG A 32 -16.25 14.37 -6.73
N GLU A 33 -15.16 14.08 -7.43
CA GLU A 33 -14.30 15.09 -8.05
C GLU A 33 -14.94 15.69 -9.30
N LEU A 34 -15.59 14.88 -10.14
CA LEU A 34 -16.25 15.36 -11.36
C LEU A 34 -17.45 16.27 -11.08
N ARG A 35 -18.15 16.06 -9.96
CA ARG A 35 -19.26 16.91 -9.50
C ARG A 35 -18.81 18.31 -9.04
N ARG A 36 -17.52 18.52 -8.79
CA ARG A 36 -16.98 19.85 -8.46
C ARG A 36 -16.70 20.66 -9.72
N PRO A 37 -16.80 22.00 -9.64
CA PRO A 37 -16.27 22.89 -10.67
C PRO A 37 -14.82 22.52 -10.99
N PRO A 38 -14.37 22.58 -12.26
CA PRO A 38 -13.01 22.18 -12.65
C PRO A 38 -11.89 22.82 -11.82
N ALA A 39 -12.06 24.08 -11.42
CA ALA A 39 -11.08 24.82 -10.61
C ALA A 39 -11.00 24.36 -9.14
N GLU A 40 -12.02 23.66 -8.63
CA GLU A 40 -12.10 23.18 -7.25
C GLU A 40 -11.77 21.69 -7.10
N ARG A 41 -11.41 21.02 -8.20
CA ARG A 41 -11.05 19.60 -8.19
C ARG A 41 -9.69 19.43 -7.55
N THR A 42 -9.64 18.57 -6.54
CA THR A 42 -8.41 18.28 -5.81
C THR A 42 -7.77 16.99 -6.29
N TRP A 43 -8.58 16.06 -6.82
CA TRP A 43 -8.16 14.71 -7.20
C TRP A 43 -7.48 13.93 -6.06
N GLN A 44 -7.70 14.33 -4.80
CA GLN A 44 -7.17 13.68 -3.61
C GLN A 44 -8.21 13.72 -2.49
N GLY A 45 -8.22 12.73 -1.60
CA GLY A 45 -9.13 12.71 -0.46
C GLY A 45 -9.30 11.34 0.18
N ARG A 46 -10.47 11.13 0.78
CA ARG A 46 -10.89 9.83 1.34
C ARG A 46 -12.34 9.53 0.94
N VAL A 47 -12.64 8.25 0.70
CA VAL A 47 -13.99 7.72 0.46
C VAL A 47 -14.23 6.56 1.42
N VAL A 48 -15.22 6.68 2.30
CA VAL A 48 -15.52 5.67 3.35
C VAL A 48 -14.26 5.27 4.14
N GLY A 49 -13.43 6.25 4.50
CA GLY A 49 -12.16 6.03 5.21
C GLY A 49 -10.97 5.59 4.33
N VAL A 50 -11.20 5.18 3.08
CA VAL A 50 -10.16 4.75 2.13
C VAL A 50 -9.53 5.97 1.44
N PRO A 51 -8.21 6.21 1.56
CA PRO A 51 -7.55 7.32 0.90
C PRO A 51 -7.49 7.13 -0.62
N TYR A 52 -7.51 8.23 -1.36
CA TYR A 52 -7.26 8.24 -2.80
C TYR A 52 -6.44 9.47 -3.21
N ASP A 53 -5.62 9.30 -4.24
CA ASP A 53 -4.88 10.38 -4.90
C ASP A 53 -4.71 10.04 -6.39
N TYR A 54 -5.33 10.83 -7.27
CA TYR A 54 -5.31 10.66 -8.72
C TYR A 54 -4.48 11.75 -9.42
N ARG A 55 -3.69 12.53 -8.67
CA ARG A 55 -2.75 13.47 -9.28
C ARG A 55 -1.63 12.69 -9.97
N PRO A 56 -1.05 13.21 -11.07
CA PRO A 56 0.07 12.56 -11.73
C PRO A 56 1.18 12.21 -10.71
N PRO A 57 1.60 10.93 -10.63
CA PRO A 57 2.62 10.54 -9.67
C PRO A 57 3.96 11.17 -10.04
N THR A 58 4.72 11.60 -9.03
CA THR A 58 6.11 12.01 -9.20
C THR A 58 7.04 10.94 -8.62
N VAL A 59 8.24 10.82 -9.19
CA VAL A 59 9.27 9.89 -8.69
C VAL A 59 9.58 10.18 -7.21
N GLU A 60 9.66 11.46 -6.86
CA GLU A 60 9.88 11.91 -5.49
C GLU A 60 8.79 11.44 -4.53
N ARG A 61 7.53 11.51 -4.94
CA ARG A 61 6.39 11.02 -4.16
C ARG A 61 6.43 9.50 -3.98
N LEU A 62 6.70 8.75 -5.05
CA LEU A 62 6.77 7.29 -4.98
C LEU A 62 7.88 6.87 -4.00
N ARG A 63 9.05 7.50 -4.10
CA ARG A 63 10.20 7.26 -3.22
C ARG A 63 9.87 7.59 -1.77
N SER A 64 9.32 8.77 -1.49
CA SER A 64 8.98 9.19 -0.12
C SER A 64 7.85 8.36 0.49
N THR A 65 6.94 7.80 -0.31
CA THR A 65 5.84 6.96 0.22
C THR A 65 6.31 5.55 0.52
N TRP A 66 7.08 4.93 -0.39
CA TRP A 66 7.51 3.53 -0.24
C TRP A 66 8.81 3.38 0.54
N TRP A 67 9.65 4.40 0.61
CA TRP A 67 10.97 4.36 1.24
C TRP A 67 11.16 5.46 2.30
N ALA A 68 10.27 5.49 3.29
CA ALA A 68 10.38 6.36 4.47
C ALA A 68 10.74 5.54 5.72
N PRO A 69 12.00 5.10 5.88
CA PRO A 69 12.38 4.23 7.00
C PRO A 69 12.10 4.86 8.37
N GLU A 70 12.19 6.19 8.48
CA GLU A 70 11.94 6.92 9.74
C GLU A 70 10.45 7.03 10.09
N ASP A 71 9.54 6.91 9.13
CA ASP A 71 8.11 6.81 9.41
C ASP A 71 7.82 5.46 10.09
N GLU A 72 7.14 5.50 11.23
CA GLU A 72 6.84 4.30 12.01
C GLU A 72 5.70 3.47 11.41
N ARG A 73 4.90 4.05 10.51
CA ARG A 73 3.74 3.42 9.88
C ARG A 73 4.17 2.43 8.81
N LEU A 74 3.58 1.24 8.85
CA LEU A 74 3.73 0.22 7.79
C LEU A 74 2.82 0.51 6.60
N PHE A 75 1.55 0.86 6.88
CA PHE A 75 0.58 1.23 5.87
C PHE A 75 0.43 2.75 5.84
N VAL A 76 0.66 3.33 4.67
CA VAL A 76 0.57 4.77 4.43
C VAL A 76 -0.44 5.03 3.33
N PRO A 77 -1.08 6.22 3.27
CA PRO A 77 -1.93 6.57 2.14
C PRO A 77 -1.20 6.35 0.81
N THR A 78 -1.91 5.82 -0.19
CA THR A 78 -1.26 5.49 -1.47
C THR A 78 -0.66 6.72 -2.14
N ALA A 79 0.51 6.53 -2.77
CA ALA A 79 1.15 7.57 -3.57
C ALA A 79 0.30 7.93 -4.81
N TYR A 80 -0.44 6.95 -5.33
CA TYR A 80 -1.35 7.11 -6.47
C TYR A 80 -2.40 5.98 -6.52
N GLY A 81 -3.65 6.34 -6.76
CA GLY A 81 -4.78 5.43 -6.86
C GLY A 81 -5.71 5.52 -5.65
N LEU A 82 -6.22 4.37 -5.20
CA LEU A 82 -7.16 4.26 -4.09
C LEU A 82 -6.68 3.17 -3.12
N GLY A 83 -6.53 3.51 -1.85
CA GLY A 83 -6.09 2.61 -0.79
C GLY A 83 -4.81 3.08 -0.10
N TRP A 84 -4.10 2.10 0.46
CA TRP A 84 -2.86 2.29 1.20
C TRP A 84 -1.72 1.56 0.50
N ASP A 85 -0.54 2.16 0.55
CA ASP A 85 0.71 1.53 0.12
C ASP A 85 1.45 0.96 1.34
N LEU A 86 2.43 0.10 1.05
CA LEU A 86 3.34 -0.44 2.04
C LEU A 86 4.64 0.38 2.07
N ASN A 87 5.03 0.85 3.25
CA ASN A 87 6.32 1.49 3.48
C ASN A 87 7.43 0.42 3.58
N LEU A 88 8.03 0.09 2.45
CA LEU A 88 9.13 -0.87 2.32
C LEU A 88 10.37 -0.46 3.13
N GLY A 89 10.64 0.84 3.25
CA GLY A 89 11.74 1.37 4.07
C GLY A 89 11.60 0.97 5.55
N ARG A 90 10.39 1.11 6.11
CA ARG A 90 10.09 0.70 7.48
C ARG A 90 10.17 -0.82 7.65
N VAL A 91 9.63 -1.58 6.70
CA VAL A 91 9.74 -3.05 6.70
C VAL A 91 11.20 -3.49 6.73
N ALA A 92 12.06 -2.90 5.88
CA ALA A 92 13.48 -3.21 5.84
C ALA A 92 14.20 -2.88 7.15
N ARG A 93 13.88 -1.74 7.79
CA ARG A 93 14.43 -1.36 9.10
C ARG A 93 14.08 -2.39 10.18
N LEU A 94 12.81 -2.79 10.26
CA LEU A 94 12.34 -3.79 11.22
C LEU A 94 12.96 -5.17 10.97
N ALA A 95 13.16 -5.54 9.71
CA ALA A 95 13.84 -6.80 9.37
C ALA A 95 15.29 -6.82 9.85
N ARG A 96 16.05 -5.74 9.63
CA ARG A 96 17.45 -5.61 10.09
C ARG A 96 17.58 -5.71 11.61
N GLN A 97 16.68 -5.06 12.35
CA GLN A 97 16.68 -5.11 13.82
C GLN A 97 16.45 -6.53 14.35
N ARG A 98 15.64 -7.34 13.67
CA ARG A 98 15.39 -8.74 14.06
C ARG A 98 16.54 -9.69 13.73
N VAL A 99 17.39 -9.35 12.77
CA VAL A 99 18.53 -10.19 12.34
C VAL A 99 19.78 -9.92 13.17
N SER A 100 19.82 -8.88 14.02
CA SER A 100 20.97 -8.54 14.88
C SER A 100 20.78 -8.80 16.40
N PRO A 101 20.21 -9.93 16.88
CA PRO A 101 20.12 -10.20 18.32
C PRO A 101 21.45 -10.68 18.95
N ASP A 102 22.45 -11.09 18.16
CA ASP A 102 23.59 -11.88 18.66
C ASP A 102 24.87 -11.09 19.03
N ALA A 103 24.85 -9.76 18.94
CA ALA A 103 26.05 -8.95 19.21
C ALA A 103 26.24 -8.56 20.70
N GLN A 104 25.26 -8.82 21.58
CA GLN A 104 25.28 -8.35 22.98
C GLN A 104 25.42 -9.45 24.05
N SER A 105 25.45 -10.74 23.69
CA SER A 105 25.55 -11.84 24.68
C SER A 105 26.98 -12.31 25.02
N ASN A 106 28.02 -11.83 24.32
CA ASN A 106 29.41 -12.33 24.49
C ASN A 106 30.33 -11.45 25.36
N GLY A 107 29.80 -10.43 26.06
CA GLY A 107 30.61 -9.51 26.87
C GLY A 107 30.64 -9.75 28.38
N HIS A 108 29.89 -10.73 28.91
CA HIS A 108 29.65 -10.83 30.36
C HIS A 108 30.36 -12.02 31.06
N LEU A 109 31.43 -12.58 30.50
CA LEU A 109 32.14 -13.72 31.09
C LEU A 109 33.67 -13.56 31.05
N SER A 110 34.22 -12.54 31.71
CA SER A 110 35.67 -12.47 31.96
C SER A 110 36.06 -11.43 33.03
N HIS A 111 35.48 -11.49 34.22
CA HIS A 111 36.14 -10.88 35.40
C HIS A 111 35.70 -11.56 36.70
N ARG A 112 36.13 -12.81 36.89
CA ARG A 112 36.17 -13.44 38.21
C ARG A 112 37.25 -14.52 38.23
N LEU A 113 38.50 -14.08 38.40
CA LEU A 113 39.58 -14.81 39.06
C LEU A 113 40.45 -13.78 39.77
#